data_AF-A0A4Y9RK30-F1
#
_entry.id   AF-A0A4Y9RK30-F1
#
_cell.length_a   1.000
_cell.length_b   1.000
_cell.length_c   1.000
_cell.angle_alpha   90.00
_cell.angle_beta   90.00
_cell.angle_gamma   90.00
#
_symmetry.space_group_name_H-M   'P 1'
#
loop_
_entity.id
_entity.type
_entity.pdbx_description
1 polymer ?
#
loop_
_entity_poly.entity_id
_entity_poly.type
_entity_poly.pdbx_seq_one_letter_code
_entity_poly.pdbx_strand_id
1 'polypeptide(L)' 'MHRMTESALFKLKPGEHCVVVLAGERRVEAVWYPSLDGFMLRGERAGDIVPSEHVLEWWPVRSTRP' A
#
# COMPACT_ATOMS: atom_id res chain seq x y z
N MET A 1 -23.71 19.27 -9.36
CA MET A 1 -22.70 19.27 -8.26
C MET A 1 -22.29 17.82 -8.06
N HIS A 2 -21.20 17.39 -8.70
CA HIS A 2 -20.74 16.00 -8.59
C HIS A 2 -20.29 15.74 -7.16
N ARG A 3 -20.94 14.79 -6.48
CA ARG A 3 -20.42 14.15 -5.27
C ARG A 3 -19.08 13.53 -5.66
N MET A 4 -17.98 14.20 -5.34
CA MET A 4 -16.71 13.51 -5.13
C MET A 4 -16.92 12.70 -3.86
N THR A 5 -17.12 11.40 -4.00
CA THR A 5 -16.74 10.47 -2.93
C THR A 5 -15.28 10.75 -2.67
N GLU A 6 -15.00 11.43 -1.55
CA GLU A 6 -13.69 11.38 -0.91
C GLU A 6 -13.35 9.89 -0.76
N SER A 7 -12.64 9.34 -1.74
CA SER A 7 -11.70 8.28 -1.47
C SER A 7 -10.80 8.88 -0.42
N ALA A 8 -11.09 8.61 0.85
CA ALA A 8 -10.30 9.08 1.96
C ALA A 8 -8.87 8.64 1.65
N LEU A 9 -8.05 9.59 1.22
CA LEU A 9 -6.64 9.43 0.92
C LEU A 9 -5.97 9.23 2.28
N PHE A 10 -6.11 8.02 2.83
CA PHE A 10 -5.51 7.65 4.10
C PHE A 10 -4.00 7.60 3.91
N LYS A 11 -3.32 8.74 4.08
CA LYS A 11 -1.87 8.84 3.92
C LYS A 11 -1.17 7.87 4.88
N LEU A 12 -0.55 6.82 4.35
CA LEU A 12 0.34 5.94 5.11
C LEU A 12 1.49 6.76 5.68
N LYS A 13 1.80 6.55 6.95
CA LYS A 13 3.07 7.03 7.53
C LYS A 13 4.22 6.15 7.00
N PRO A 14 5.43 6.70 6.88
CA PRO A 14 6.60 5.90 6.52
C PRO A 14 6.73 4.69 7.45
N GLY A 15 6.92 3.50 6.89
CA GLY A 15 7.03 2.28 7.69
C GLY A 15 5.69 1.66 8.13
N GLU A 16 4.54 2.25 7.80
CA GLU A 16 3.25 1.62 8.06
C GLU A 16 2.98 0.44 7.13
N HIS A 17 2.35 -0.58 7.70
CA HIS A 17 1.93 -1.77 6.97
C HIS A 17 0.68 -1.47 6.16
N CYS A 18 0.69 -1.91 4.92
CA CYS A 18 -0.43 -1.83 4.01
C CYS A 18 -0.56 -3.13 3.23
N VAL A 19 -1.70 -3.31 2.60
CA VAL A 19 -1.88 -4.32 1.55
C VAL A 19 -1.89 -3.58 0.23
N VAL A 20 -1.13 -4.08 -0.74
CA VAL A 20 -1.10 -3.57 -2.12
C VAL A 20 -1.68 -4.62 -3.07
N VAL A 21 -2.30 -4.15 -4.16
CA VAL A 21 -2.75 -4.96 -5.30
C VAL A 21 -1.83 -4.67 -6.48
N LEU A 22 -1.27 -5.72 -7.05
CA LEU A 22 -0.41 -5.64 -8.23
C LEU A 22 -1.13 -6.27 -9.43
N ALA A 23 -0.75 -5.91 -10.65
CA ALA A 23 -1.31 -6.53 -11.84
C ALA A 23 -1.04 -8.05 -11.84
N GLY A 24 -2.12 -8.84 -11.88
CA GLY A 24 -2.04 -10.31 -11.86
C GLY A 24 -1.88 -10.94 -10.47
N GLU A 25 -1.82 -10.14 -9.40
CA GLU A 25 -1.75 -10.63 -8.02
C GLU A 25 -2.93 -10.10 -7.20
N ARG A 26 -3.48 -10.92 -6.29
CA ARG A 26 -4.67 -10.50 -5.53
C ARG A 26 -4.33 -9.41 -4.52
N ARG A 27 -3.49 -9.74 -3.53
CA ARG A 27 -3.19 -8.89 -2.38
C ARG A 27 -1.86 -9.33 -1.78
N VAL A 28 -0.95 -8.38 -1.61
CA VAL A 28 0.36 -8.62 -1.02
C VAL A 28 0.56 -7.64 0.13
N GLU A 29 1.07 -8.12 1.26
CA GLU A 29 1.46 -7.22 2.34
C GLU A 29 2.71 -6.45 1.95
N ALA A 30 2.73 -5.16 2.28
CA ALA A 30 3.86 -4.30 2.00
C ALA A 30 4.02 -3.21 3.07
N VAL A 31 5.15 -2.54 3.02
CA VAL A 31 5.47 -1.38 3.85
C VAL A 31 5.73 -0.19 2.93
N TRP A 32 5.11 0.96 3.24
CA TRP A 32 5.28 2.18 2.46
C TRP A 32 6.63 2.86 2.75
N TYR A 33 7.42 3.09 1.71
CA TYR A 33 8.71 3.78 1.74
C TYR A 33 8.68 5.03 0.83
N PRO A 34 8.32 6.21 1.38
CA PRO A 34 8.18 7.42 0.57
C PRO A 34 9.48 7.93 -0.03
N SER A 35 10.64 7.61 0.56
CA SER A 35 11.95 7.97 0.01
C SER A 35 12.25 7.27 -1.33
N LEU A 36 11.58 6.16 -1.60
CA LEU A 36 11.74 5.36 -2.80
C LEU A 36 10.52 5.46 -3.73
N ASP A 37 9.52 6.27 -3.36
CA ASP A 37 8.21 6.31 -3.99
C ASP A 37 7.68 4.89 -4.29
N GLY A 38 7.68 4.03 -3.27
CA GLY A 38 7.37 2.63 -3.46
C GLY A 38 7.07 1.85 -2.18
N PHE A 39 6.67 0.60 -2.39
CA PHE A 39 6.23 -0.34 -1.38
C PHE A 39 7.20 -1.51 -1.31
N MET A 40 7.75 -1.79 -0.14
CA MET A 40 8.55 -2.99 0.08
C MET A 40 7.64 -4.15 0.43
N LEU A 41 7.65 -5.20 -0.39
CA LEU A 41 6.81 -6.38 -0.19
C LEU A 41 7.25 -7.16 1.05
N ARG A 42 6.30 -7.88 1.62
CA ARG A 42 6.44 -8.75 2.80
C ARG A 42 5.97 -10.16 2.46
N GLY A 43 6.26 -11.12 3.35
CA GLY A 43 5.90 -12.52 3.16
C GLY A 43 6.87 -13.25 2.22
N GLU A 44 6.35 -14.03 1.29
CA GLU A 44 7.17 -14.85 0.36
C GLU A 44 8.05 -14.00 -0.57
N ARG A 45 7.70 -12.73 -0.79
CA ARG A 45 8.45 -11.76 -1.61
C ARG A 45 9.14 -10.69 -0.78
N ALA A 46 9.43 -10.98 0.49
CA ALA A 46 10.01 -10.00 1.39
C ALA A 46 11.32 -9.40 0.84
N GLY A 47 11.36 -8.07 0.71
CA GLY A 47 12.53 -7.33 0.23
C GLY A 47 12.44 -6.86 -1.22
N ASP A 48 11.50 -7.37 -2.02
CA ASP A 48 11.18 -6.80 -3.32
C ASP A 48 10.58 -5.39 -3.14
N ILE A 49 10.98 -4.44 -3.98
CA ILE A 49 10.43 -3.06 -3.98
C ILE A 49 9.57 -2.89 -5.23
N VAL A 50 8.32 -2.49 -5.02
CA VAL A 50 7.37 -2.15 -6.09
C VAL A 50 7.16 -0.64 -6.11
N PRO A 51 7.47 0.05 -7.22
CA PRO A 51 7.16 1.47 -7.40
C PRO A 51 5.66 1.77 -7.26
N SER A 52 5.31 2.93 -6.73
CA SER A 52 3.90 3.37 -6.54
C SER A 52 3.07 3.30 -7.82
N GLU A 53 3.68 3.62 -8.97
CA GLU A 53 3.04 3.59 -10.29
C GLU A 53 2.59 2.20 -10.75
N HIS A 54 3.16 1.13 -10.17
CA HIS A 54 2.79 -0.25 -10.46
C HIS A 54 1.73 -0.82 -9.50
N VAL A 55 1.33 -0.05 -8.49
CA VAL A 55 0.31 -0.45 -7.52
C VAL A 55 -1.07 0.00 -8.02
N LEU A 56 -1.96 -0.97 -8.21
CA LEU A 56 -3.33 -0.71 -8.67
C LEU A 56 -4.21 -0.14 -7.57
N GLU A 57 -4.10 -0.69 -6.37
CA GLU A 57 -4.85 -0.28 -5.19
C GLU A 57 -4.04 -0.60 -3.93
N TRP A 58 -4.22 0.17 -2.88
CA TRP A 58 -3.63 -0.14 -1.58
C TRP A 58 -4.55 0.30 -0.44
N TRP A 59 -4.41 -0.38 0.70
CA TRP A 59 -5.14 -0.06 1.92
C TRP A 59 -4.22 -0.17 3.13
N PRO A 60 -4.29 0.76 4.10
CA PRO A 60 -3.59 0.59 5.36
C PRO A 60 -4.11 -0.67 6.06
N VAL A 61 -3.20 -1.51 6.54
CA VAL A 61 -3.57 -2.52 7.53
C VAL A 61 -3.80 -1.72 8.80
N ARG A 62 -5.06 -1.55 9.20
CA ARG A 62 -5.36 -0.98 10.52
C ARG A 62 -4.61 -1.85 11.52
N SER A 63 -3.60 -1.27 12.16
CA SER A 63 -2.92 -1.88 13.29
C SER A 63 -3.97 -1.98 14.39
N THR A 64 -4.76 -3.05 14.36
CA THR A 64 -5.58 -3.48 15.49
C THR A 64 -4.61 -4.01 16.53
N ARG A 65 -3.78 -3.11 17.08
CA ARG A 65 -3.21 -3.38 18.39
C ARG A 65 -4.37 -3.25 19.39
N PRO A 66 -4.56 -4.22 20.29
CA PRO A 66 -5.32 -3.97 21.51
C PRO A 66 -4.73 -2.79 22.27
#